data_AF-A0A2V5ZB54-F1
#
_entry.id   AF-A0A2V5ZB54-F1
#
_cell.length_a   1.000
_cell.length_b   1.000
_cell.length_c   1.000
_cell.angle_alpha   90.00
_cell.angle_beta   90.00
_cell.angle_gamma   90.00
#
_symmetry.space_group_name_H-M   'P 1'
#
loop_
_entity.id
_entity.type
_entity.pdbx_description
1 polymer ?
#
loop_
_entity_poly.entity_id
_entity_poly.type
_entity_poly.pdbx_seq_one_letter_code
_entity_poly.pdbx_strand_id
1 'polypeptide(L)'
;MIGALLRDLQQPEYIHVLLNPLPVYGLLTGLIGLVLALVLKSRRAQIATLTLVLISSASAWPVYEFGEEGYDRVLSMTDEDGGAWLDEHMHRAEDLIWVFYVLAALSAFAIAAPIKWPRCSLPLALAVVLLGAATLGSGVYIAYAGGRVRHREFRNAPAPPKRSEHEHEH
;
A
#
# COMPACT_ATOMS: atom_id res chain seq x y z
N MET A 1 25.38 15.71 -6.61
CA MET A 1 24.43 15.10 -5.66
C MET A 1 23.02 15.65 -5.85
N ILE A 2 22.76 16.95 -5.64
CA ILE A 2 21.42 17.54 -5.83
C ILE A 2 20.86 17.31 -7.23
N GLY A 3 21.66 17.52 -8.29
CA GLY A 3 21.21 17.28 -9.67
C GLY A 3 20.97 15.81 -10.04
N ALA A 4 21.53 14.86 -9.30
CA ALA A 4 21.21 13.44 -9.49
C ALA A 4 19.87 13.11 -8.84
N LEU A 5 19.70 13.52 -7.57
CA LEU A 5 18.43 13.39 -6.84
C LEU A 5 17.24 14.00 -7.59
N LEU A 6 17.41 15.19 -8.18
CA LEU A 6 16.35 15.84 -8.95
C LEU A 6 15.95 15.05 -10.20
N ARG A 7 16.89 14.33 -10.83
CA ARG A 7 16.59 13.45 -11.97
C ARG A 7 15.90 12.18 -11.52
N ASP A 8 16.34 11.58 -10.42
CA ASP A 8 15.73 10.36 -9.88
C ASP A 8 14.28 10.63 -9.45
N LEU A 9 13.98 11.81 -8.90
CA LEU A 9 12.61 12.24 -8.58
C LEU A 9 11.70 12.44 -9.82
N GLN A 10 12.26 12.44 -11.04
CA GLN A 10 11.50 12.44 -12.28
C GLN A 10 11.26 11.03 -12.84
N GLN A 11 11.81 9.99 -12.21
CA GLN A 11 11.64 8.60 -12.61
C GLN A 11 10.47 7.96 -11.84
N PRO A 12 9.40 7.50 -12.51
CA PRO A 12 8.26 6.85 -11.88
C PRO A 12 8.65 5.67 -10.98
N GLU A 13 9.50 4.75 -11.47
CA GLU A 13 9.96 3.59 -10.71
C GLU A 13 10.71 3.97 -9.42
N TYR A 14 11.41 5.11 -9.40
CA TYR A 14 12.05 5.62 -8.20
C TYR A 14 11.01 6.14 -7.20
N ILE A 15 10.03 6.92 -7.67
CA ILE A 15 8.95 7.43 -6.82
C ILE A 15 8.09 6.29 -6.27
N HIS A 16 7.77 5.29 -7.09
CA HIS A 16 7.10 4.07 -6.66
C HIS A 16 7.85 3.45 -5.48
N VAL A 17 9.15 3.12 -5.65
CA VAL A 17 9.95 2.48 -4.60
C VAL A 17 10.09 3.36 -3.35
N LEU A 18 10.20 4.69 -3.52
CA LEU A 18 10.29 5.64 -2.42
C LEU A 18 9.02 5.66 -1.55
N LEU A 19 7.84 5.56 -2.19
CA LEU A 19 6.55 5.61 -1.51
C LEU A 19 6.03 4.23 -1.08
N ASN A 20 6.45 3.15 -1.74
CA ASN A 20 6.00 1.77 -1.49
C ASN A 20 6.12 1.29 -0.03
N PRO A 21 7.04 1.80 0.81
CA PRO A 21 7.03 1.52 2.24
C PRO A 21 5.77 1.98 2.99
N LEU A 22 5.07 3.01 2.50
CA LEU A 22 3.95 3.62 3.22
C LEU A 22 2.71 2.70 3.30
N PRO A 23 2.20 2.10 2.20
CA PRO A 23 1.03 1.23 2.27
C PRO A 23 1.19 -0.01 3.15
N VAL A 24 2.43 -0.44 3.43
CA VAL A 24 2.72 -1.61 4.28
C VAL A 24 3.28 -1.20 5.66
N TYR A 25 4.48 -0.62 5.71
CA TYR A 25 5.14 -0.28 6.98
C TYR A 25 4.51 0.94 7.65
N GLY A 26 4.14 1.97 6.88
CA GLY A 26 3.39 3.12 7.40
C GLY A 26 2.04 2.70 7.96
N LEU A 27 1.33 1.83 7.24
CA LEU A 27 0.06 1.27 7.69
C LEU A 27 0.21 0.43 8.96
N LEU A 28 1.18 -0.48 9.01
CA LEU A 28 1.47 -1.30 10.20
C LEU A 28 1.76 -0.43 11.43
N THR A 29 2.61 0.58 11.29
CA THR A 29 2.97 1.49 12.40
C THR A 29 1.76 2.32 12.85
N GLY A 30 0.95 2.81 11.91
CA GLY A 30 -0.32 3.49 12.20
C GLY A 30 -1.31 2.59 12.97
N LEU A 31 -1.44 1.33 12.59
CA LEU A 31 -2.33 0.37 13.24
C LEU A 31 -1.87 0.00 14.65
N ILE A 32 -0.57 -0.28 14.84
CA ILE A 32 0.00 -0.50 16.17
C ILE A 32 -0.27 0.73 17.06
N GLY A 33 0.00 1.92 16.54
CA GLY A 33 -0.27 3.17 17.22
C GLY A 33 -1.74 3.32 17.62
N LEU A 34 -2.67 3.01 16.70
CA LEU A 34 -4.10 3.12 16.96
C LEU A 34 -4.57 2.15 18.04
N VAL A 35 -4.11 0.91 18.03
CA VAL A 35 -4.38 -0.07 19.08
C VAL A 35 -3.88 0.43 20.43
N LEU A 36 -2.64 0.93 20.49
CA LEU A 36 -2.08 1.51 21.72
C LEU A 36 -2.89 2.74 22.18
N ALA A 37 -3.29 3.61 21.27
CA ALA A 37 -4.09 4.79 21.58
C ALA A 37 -5.49 4.45 22.12
N LEU A 38 -6.08 3.34 21.66
CA LEU A 38 -7.33 2.78 22.19
C LEU A 38 -7.13 2.24 23.61
N VAL A 39 -6.09 1.45 23.86
CA VAL A 39 -5.74 0.92 25.19
C VAL A 39 -5.49 2.05 26.19
N LEU A 40 -4.75 3.07 25.77
CA LEU A 40 -4.45 4.26 26.57
C LEU A 40 -5.62 5.25 26.68
N LYS A 41 -6.73 5.01 25.95
CA LYS A 41 -7.92 5.86 25.91
C LYS A 41 -7.62 7.34 25.57
N SER A 42 -6.55 7.58 24.81
CA SER A 42 -6.10 8.93 24.46
C SER A 42 -6.67 9.37 23.12
N ARG A 43 -7.65 10.28 23.13
CA ARG A 43 -8.27 10.79 21.89
C ARG A 43 -7.27 11.51 20.99
N ARG A 44 -6.31 12.24 21.55
CA ARG A 44 -5.25 12.91 20.77
C ARG A 44 -4.36 11.90 20.05
N ALA A 45 -3.96 10.84 20.76
CA ALA A 45 -3.18 9.75 20.16
C ALA A 45 -3.99 9.04 19.07
N GLN A 46 -5.29 8.77 19.30
CA GLN A 46 -6.16 8.15 18.29
C GLN A 46 -6.23 8.99 17.01
N ILE A 47 -6.39 10.31 17.13
CA ILE A 47 -6.40 11.21 15.96
C ILE A 47 -5.06 11.14 15.23
N ALA A 48 -3.93 11.23 15.94
CA ALA A 48 -2.61 11.17 15.33
C ALA A 48 -2.39 9.85 14.56
N THR A 49 -2.78 8.72 15.14
CA THR A 49 -2.58 7.40 14.54
C THR A 49 -3.58 7.10 13.43
N LEU A 50 -4.83 7.59 13.54
CA LEU A 50 -5.79 7.55 12.43
C LEU A 50 -5.30 8.38 11.24
N THR A 51 -4.65 9.52 11.47
CA THR A 51 -4.03 10.31 10.40
C THR A 51 -2.88 9.54 9.74
N LEU A 52 -2.07 8.79 10.49
CA LEU A 52 -1.03 7.94 9.91
C LEU A 52 -1.64 6.81 9.05
N VAL A 53 -2.70 6.16 9.52
CA VAL A 53 -3.43 5.16 8.73
C VAL A 53 -4.02 5.79 7.46
N LEU A 54 -4.61 6.98 7.56
CA LEU A 54 -5.14 7.72 6.41
C LEU A 54 -4.06 8.04 5.37
N ILE A 55 -2.93 8.62 5.78
CA ILE A 55 -1.84 8.97 4.87
C ILE A 55 -1.25 7.70 4.22
N SER A 56 -1.04 6.65 5.02
CA SER A 56 -0.47 5.39 4.53
C SER A 56 -1.40 4.69 3.54
N SER A 57 -2.70 4.64 3.82
CA SER A 57 -3.69 4.06 2.91
C SER A 57 -3.89 4.90 1.65
N ALA A 58 -3.97 6.23 1.77
CA ALA A 58 -4.08 7.13 0.63
C ALA A 58 -2.85 7.09 -0.29
N SER A 59 -1.66 6.80 0.26
CA SER A 59 -0.43 6.67 -0.52
C SER A 59 -0.43 5.47 -1.49
N ALA A 60 -1.37 4.53 -1.35
CA ALA A 60 -1.50 3.43 -2.29
C ALA A 60 -1.79 3.91 -3.72
N TRP A 61 -2.51 5.03 -3.88
CA TRP A 61 -2.78 5.60 -5.19
C TRP A 61 -1.49 6.01 -5.94
N PRO A 62 -0.67 6.96 -5.44
CA PRO A 62 0.56 7.31 -6.15
C PRO A 62 1.53 6.13 -6.27
N VAL A 63 1.58 5.21 -5.30
CA VAL A 63 2.40 3.99 -5.41
C VAL A 63 1.98 3.15 -6.62
N TYR A 64 0.68 2.96 -6.84
CA TYR A 64 0.17 2.21 -7.98
C TYR A 64 0.48 2.90 -9.31
N GLU A 65 0.11 4.18 -9.45
CA GLU A 65 0.28 4.96 -10.68
C GLU A 65 1.75 5.00 -11.13
N PHE A 66 2.66 5.35 -10.21
CA PHE A 66 4.09 5.39 -10.55
C PHE A 66 4.68 4.00 -10.79
N GLY A 67 4.06 2.95 -10.23
CA GLY A 67 4.40 1.56 -10.53
C GLY A 67 4.04 1.19 -11.96
N GLU A 68 2.84 1.59 -12.41
CA GLU A 68 2.33 1.38 -13.77
C GLU A 68 3.17 2.16 -14.80
N GLU A 69 3.40 3.45 -14.58
CA GLU A 69 4.28 4.28 -15.44
C GLU A 69 5.73 3.77 -15.52
N GLY A 70 6.18 3.04 -14.50
CA GLY A 70 7.51 2.44 -14.39
C GLY A 70 7.63 1.03 -14.95
N TYR A 71 6.50 0.38 -15.26
CA TYR A 71 6.41 -1.07 -15.48
C TYR A 71 7.33 -1.55 -16.61
N ASP A 72 7.22 -0.98 -17.81
CA ASP A 72 8.02 -1.41 -18.98
C ASP A 72 9.53 -1.29 -18.75
N ARG A 73 9.95 -0.22 -18.06
CA ARG A 73 11.37 -0.02 -17.71
C ARG A 73 11.84 -1.11 -16.76
N VAL A 74 11.07 -1.45 -15.74
CA VAL A 74 11.40 -2.54 -14.82
C VAL A 74 11.39 -3.89 -15.55
N LEU A 75 10.36 -4.16 -16.36
CA LEU A 75 10.22 -5.39 -17.14
C LEU A 75 11.44 -5.64 -18.04
N SER A 76 11.91 -4.62 -18.76
CA SER A 76 13.08 -4.71 -19.65
C SER A 76 14.39 -5.11 -18.94
N MET A 77 14.46 -4.97 -17.61
CA MET A 77 15.61 -5.31 -16.79
C MET A 77 15.44 -6.63 -16.00
N THR A 78 14.30 -7.31 -16.15
CA THR A 78 14.00 -8.56 -15.46
C THR A 78 14.28 -9.78 -16.34
N ASP A 79 14.50 -10.93 -15.70
CA ASP A 79 14.47 -12.22 -16.38
C ASP A 79 13.03 -12.71 -16.57
N GLU A 80 12.82 -13.78 -17.31
CA GLU A 80 11.48 -14.31 -17.63
C GLU A 80 10.62 -14.55 -16.38
N ASP A 81 11.18 -15.23 -15.37
CA ASP A 81 10.49 -15.45 -14.10
C ASP A 81 10.23 -14.14 -13.34
N GLY A 82 11.16 -13.17 -13.40
CA GLY A 82 11.01 -11.87 -12.77
C GLY A 82 9.90 -11.03 -13.41
N GLY A 83 9.76 -11.12 -14.73
CA GLY A 83 8.62 -10.55 -15.47
C GLY A 83 7.30 -11.14 -14.99
N ALA A 84 7.19 -12.48 -14.91
CA ALA A 84 5.98 -13.12 -14.40
C ALA A 84 5.61 -12.70 -12.95
N TRP A 85 6.62 -12.45 -12.09
CA TRP A 85 6.38 -11.90 -10.75
C TRP A 85 6.00 -10.42 -10.76
N LEU A 86 6.47 -9.64 -11.74
CA LEU A 86 6.10 -8.24 -11.92
C LEU A 86 4.64 -8.10 -12.35
N ASP A 87 4.21 -8.94 -13.30
CA ASP A 87 2.82 -9.00 -13.78
C ASP A 87 1.88 -9.35 -12.65
N GLU A 88 2.22 -10.39 -11.88
CA GLU A 88 1.44 -10.82 -10.72
C GLU A 88 1.42 -9.76 -9.61
N HIS A 89 2.50 -8.99 -9.43
CA HIS A 89 2.52 -7.87 -8.50
C HIS A 89 1.55 -6.76 -8.94
N MET A 90 1.61 -6.37 -10.21
CA MET A 90 0.73 -5.34 -10.80
C MET A 90 -0.72 -5.76 -10.70
N HIS A 91 -1.04 -6.97 -11.14
CA HIS A 91 -2.40 -7.49 -11.14
C HIS A 91 -3.00 -7.58 -9.72
N ARG A 92 -2.22 -8.05 -8.73
CA ARG A 92 -2.68 -8.02 -7.33
C ARG A 92 -2.91 -6.60 -6.84
N ALA A 93 -2.11 -5.64 -7.28
CA ALA A 93 -2.28 -4.25 -6.90
C ALA A 93 -3.58 -3.71 -7.48
N GLU A 94 -3.83 -3.92 -8.78
CA GLU A 94 -5.07 -3.54 -9.47
C GLU A 94 -6.32 -4.12 -8.80
N ASP A 95 -6.33 -5.42 -8.51
CA ASP A 95 -7.46 -6.12 -7.90
C ASP A 95 -7.79 -5.64 -6.47
N LEU A 96 -6.77 -5.20 -5.71
CA LEU A 96 -6.88 -4.99 -4.27
C LEU A 96 -6.70 -3.52 -3.85
N ILE A 97 -6.31 -2.62 -4.75
CA ILE A 97 -6.05 -1.21 -4.42
C ILE A 97 -7.28 -0.53 -3.83
N TRP A 98 -8.49 -0.89 -4.28
CA TRP A 98 -9.74 -0.33 -3.77
C TRP A 98 -9.90 -0.53 -2.25
N VAL A 99 -9.34 -1.59 -1.68
CA VAL A 99 -9.38 -1.85 -0.22
C VAL A 99 -8.64 -0.75 0.55
N PHE A 100 -7.58 -0.19 -0.03
CA PHE A 100 -6.86 0.96 0.54
C PHE A 100 -7.71 2.23 0.48
N TYR A 101 -8.46 2.44 -0.60
CA TYR A 101 -9.36 3.60 -0.72
C TYR A 101 -10.50 3.56 0.29
N VAL A 102 -11.09 2.38 0.50
CA VAL A 102 -12.13 2.20 1.54
C VAL A 102 -11.55 2.47 2.92
N LEU A 103 -10.34 2.00 3.22
CA LEU A 103 -9.67 2.28 4.49
C LEU A 103 -9.35 3.77 4.66
N ALA A 104 -8.91 4.46 3.61
CA ALA A 104 -8.65 5.89 3.63
C ALA A 104 -9.93 6.67 3.96
N ALA A 105 -11.02 6.39 3.23
CA ALA A 105 -12.31 7.01 3.48
C ALA A 105 -12.84 6.75 4.90
N LEU A 106 -12.74 5.50 5.38
CA LEU A 106 -13.14 5.14 6.73
C LEU A 106 -12.29 5.84 7.79
N SER A 107 -10.97 5.96 7.58
CA SER A 107 -10.07 6.67 8.50
C SER A 107 -10.37 8.16 8.57
N ALA A 108 -10.61 8.80 7.42
CA ALA A 108 -11.04 10.20 7.38
C ALA A 108 -12.38 10.39 8.12
N PHE A 109 -13.33 9.47 7.91
CA PHE A 109 -14.62 9.49 8.61
C PHE A 109 -14.46 9.26 10.12
N ALA A 110 -13.57 8.36 10.55
CA ALA A 110 -13.25 8.09 11.95
C ALA A 110 -12.63 9.30 12.66
N ILE A 111 -11.90 10.16 11.93
CA ILE A 111 -11.38 11.43 12.44
C ILE A 111 -12.51 12.47 12.58
N ALA A 112 -13.31 12.65 11.52
CA ALA A 112 -14.27 13.74 11.42
C ALA A 112 -15.60 13.49 12.15
N ALA A 113 -16.21 12.31 12.00
CA ALA A 113 -17.55 12.01 12.51
C ALA A 113 -17.68 12.20 14.04
N PRO A 114 -16.69 11.81 14.87
CA PRO A 114 -16.83 11.97 16.31
C PRO A 114 -16.66 13.40 16.83
N ILE A 115 -16.43 14.40 15.94
CA ILE A 115 -16.56 15.82 16.28
C ILE A 115 -18.02 16.17 16.56
N LYS A 116 -18.94 15.67 15.73
CA LYS A 116 -20.40 15.89 15.88
C LYS A 116 -21.07 14.78 16.68
N TRP A 117 -20.57 13.54 16.57
CA TRP A 117 -21.16 12.37 17.22
C TRP A 117 -20.12 11.58 18.03
N PRO A 118 -19.77 12.03 19.25
CA PRO A 118 -18.69 11.44 20.04
C PRO A 118 -18.85 9.93 20.32
N ARG A 119 -20.11 9.44 20.38
CA ARG A 119 -20.43 8.02 20.61
C ARG A 119 -19.92 7.09 19.50
N CYS A 120 -19.70 7.61 18.29
CA CYS A 120 -19.20 6.81 17.17
C CYS A 120 -17.67 6.60 17.21
N SER A 121 -16.94 7.28 18.11
CA SER A 121 -15.46 7.25 18.13
C SER A 121 -14.89 5.83 18.26
N LEU A 122 -15.38 5.05 19.23
CA LEU A 122 -14.86 3.71 19.48
C LEU A 122 -15.26 2.70 18.38
N PRO A 123 -16.55 2.60 17.97
CA PRO A 123 -16.93 1.72 16.87
C PRO A 123 -16.15 2.00 15.58
N LEU A 124 -15.94 3.28 15.22
CA LEU A 124 -15.19 3.65 14.02
C LEU A 124 -13.71 3.28 14.13
N ALA A 125 -13.07 3.55 15.27
CA ALA A 125 -11.68 3.17 15.47
C ALA A 125 -11.48 1.64 15.42
N LEU A 126 -12.40 0.86 15.98
CA LEU A 126 -12.37 -0.61 15.87
C LEU A 126 -12.58 -1.08 14.42
N ALA A 127 -13.50 -0.45 13.69
CA ALA A 127 -13.69 -0.74 12.27
C ALA A 127 -12.42 -0.45 11.45
N VAL A 128 -11.73 0.66 11.73
CA VAL A 128 -10.42 0.98 11.10
C VAL A 128 -9.36 -0.05 11.46
N VAL A 129 -9.30 -0.54 12.70
CA VAL A 129 -8.35 -1.60 13.08
C VAL A 129 -8.62 -2.89 12.32
N LEU A 130 -9.89 -3.32 12.23
CA LEU A 130 -10.26 -4.56 11.55
C LEU A 130 -10.03 -4.47 10.03
N LEU A 131 -10.54 -3.42 9.39
CA LEU A 131 -10.32 -3.21 7.96
C LEU A 131 -8.83 -3.00 7.68
N GLY A 132 -8.14 -2.24 8.51
CA GLY A 132 -6.71 -1.99 8.38
C GLY A 132 -5.86 -3.25 8.47
N ALA A 133 -6.22 -4.21 9.32
CA ALA A 133 -5.55 -5.52 9.36
C ALA A 133 -5.76 -6.29 8.05
N ALA A 134 -6.97 -6.26 7.47
CA ALA A 134 -7.24 -6.86 6.17
C ALA A 134 -6.47 -6.15 5.04
N THR A 135 -6.48 -4.82 5.00
CA THR A 135 -5.71 -4.00 4.04
C THR A 135 -4.21 -4.26 4.15
N LEU A 136 -3.67 -4.38 5.37
CA LEU A 136 -2.27 -4.73 5.59
C LEU A 136 -1.96 -6.13 5.04
N GLY A 137 -2.86 -7.10 5.25
CA GLY A 137 -2.74 -8.43 4.64
C GLY A 137 -2.69 -8.36 3.12
N SER A 138 -3.57 -7.58 2.49
CA SER A 138 -3.56 -7.33 1.04
C SER A 138 -2.24 -6.68 0.60
N GLY A 139 -1.75 -5.66 1.32
CA GLY A 139 -0.47 -5.01 1.03
C GLY A 139 0.72 -5.98 1.12
N VAL A 140 0.76 -6.84 2.13
CA VAL A 140 1.77 -7.90 2.25
C VAL A 140 1.67 -8.91 1.11
N TYR A 141 0.45 -9.28 0.69
CA TYR A 141 0.22 -10.20 -0.42
C TYR A 141 0.68 -9.61 -1.78
N ILE A 142 0.46 -8.31 -2.01
CA ILE A 142 0.97 -7.57 -3.16
C ILE A 142 2.51 -7.50 -3.11
N ALA A 143 3.07 -7.09 -1.96
CA ALA A 143 4.51 -6.95 -1.76
C ALA A 143 5.26 -8.29 -1.83
N TYR A 144 4.61 -9.40 -1.52
CA TYR A 144 5.17 -10.75 -1.68
C TYR A 144 5.57 -11.02 -3.14
N ALA A 145 4.72 -10.65 -4.11
CA ALA A 145 5.07 -10.76 -5.52
C ALA A 145 6.16 -9.75 -5.89
N GLY A 146 6.02 -8.48 -5.47
CA GLY A 146 6.99 -7.41 -5.74
C GLY A 146 8.40 -7.73 -5.27
N GLY A 147 8.55 -8.36 -4.10
CA GLY A 147 9.84 -8.81 -3.59
C GLY A 147 10.55 -9.80 -4.51
N ARG A 148 9.83 -10.59 -5.32
CA ARG A 148 10.41 -11.62 -6.21
C ARG A 148 10.80 -11.11 -7.59
N VAL A 149 10.43 -9.87 -7.94
CA VAL A 149 10.72 -9.28 -9.25
C VAL A 149 12.23 -9.26 -9.51
N ARG A 150 13.04 -8.74 -8.57
CA ARG A 150 14.50 -8.66 -8.72
C ARG A 150 15.32 -9.43 -7.67
N HIS A 151 14.67 -10.10 -6.72
CA HIS A 151 15.34 -10.96 -5.74
C HIS A 151 15.10 -12.44 -6.06
N ARG A 152 16.02 -13.00 -6.85
CA ARG A 152 16.00 -14.43 -7.23
C ARG A 152 16.05 -15.34 -6.00
N GLU A 153 16.72 -14.90 -4.95
CA GLU A 153 16.83 -15.57 -3.66
C GLU A 153 15.48 -15.78 -2.94
N PHE A 154 14.41 -15.08 -3.34
CA PHE A 154 13.07 -15.25 -2.77
C PHE A 154 12.17 -16.19 -3.57
N ARG A 155 12.60 -16.64 -4.76
CA ARG A 155 11.82 -17.48 -5.68
C ARG A 155 11.94 -18.96 -5.33
N ASN A 156 11.48 -19.32 -4.14
CA ASN A 156 11.47 -20.71 -3.64
C ASN A 156 10.30 -21.55 -4.18
N ALA A 157 9.49 -20.99 -5.09
CA ALA A 157 8.35 -21.61 -5.72
C ALA A 157 8.35 -21.26 -7.22
N PRO A 158 7.70 -22.05 -8.08
CA PRO A 158 7.57 -21.73 -9.50
C PRO A 158 7.00 -20.33 -9.72
N ALA A 159 7.43 -19.68 -10.80
CA ALA A 159 6.87 -18.40 -11.20
C ALA A 159 5.37 -18.51 -11.50
N PRO A 160 4.59 -17.43 -11.29
CA PRO A 160 3.19 -17.38 -11.70
C PRO A 160 3.06 -17.72 -13.19
N PRO A 161 1.98 -18.40 -13.60
CA PRO A 161 1.73 -18.63 -15.02
C PRO A 161 1.59 -17.28 -15.74
N LYS A 162 2.23 -17.15 -16.90
CA LYS A 162 2.04 -15.99 -17.78
C LYS A 162 0.57 -15.91 -18.16
N ARG A 163 -0.05 -14.76 -17.90
CA ARG A 163 -1.42 -14.48 -18.34
C ARG A 163 -1.37 -13.88 -19.75
N SER A 164 -2.36 -14.18 -20.58
CA SER A 164 -2.43 -13.67 -21.95
C SER A 164 -2.60 -12.15 -21.97
N GLU A 165 -1.90 -11.45 -22.86
CA GLU A 165 -1.85 -9.97 -23.01
C GLU A 165 -3.22 -9.27 -23.14
N HIS A 166 -4.32 -10.00 -23.34
CA HIS A 166 -5.67 -9.47 -23.54
C HIS A 166 -6.39 -8.94 -22.27
N GLU A 167 -5.82 -9.04 -21.07
CA GLU A 167 -6.47 -8.55 -19.84
C GLU A 167 -6.12 -7.09 -19.47
N HIS A 168 -5.13 -6.46 -20.12
CA HIS A 168 -4.67 -5.10 -19.79
C HIS A 168 -5.39 -3.95 -20.55
N GLU A 169 -6.50 -4.23 -21.26
CA GLU A 169 -7.24 -3.23 -22.07
C GLU A 169 -8.48 -2.61 -21.38
N HIS A 170 -8.61 -2.67 -20.05
CA HIS A 170 -9.81 -2.22 -19.34
C HIS A 170 -9.67 -0.91 -18.55
#